data_AF-A0A3D5DM83-F1
#
_entry.id   AF-A0A3D5DM83-F1
#
_cell.length_a   1.000
_cell.length_b   1.000
_cell.length_c   1.000
_cell.angle_alpha   90.00
_cell.angle_beta   90.00
_cell.angle_gamma   90.00
#
_symmetry.space_group_name_H-M   'P 1'
#
loop_
_entity.id
_entity.type
_entity.pdbx_description
1 polymer ?
#
loop_
_entity_poly.entity_id
_entity_poly.type
_entity_poly.pdbx_seq_one_letter_code
_entity_poly.pdbx_strand_id
1 'polypeptide(L)' 'QAMSSNYIELAGGRGEYTSIPFRYVWPAELDLMAQLAGLRLRERWDGWTREPFTSESRQHVSIWQKPAGCHE' A
#
# COMPACT_ATOMS: atom_id res chain seq x y z
N GLN A 1 -12.42 2.98 -7.36
CA GLN A 1 -13.33 2.88 -6.20
C GLN A 1 -12.72 3.66 -5.04
N ALA A 2 -13.46 4.57 -4.42
CA ALA A 2 -13.04 5.26 -3.20
C ALA A 2 -13.62 4.54 -1.98
N MET A 3 -12.82 4.30 -0.94
CA MET A 3 -13.25 3.74 0.33
C MET A 3 -12.97 4.74 1.46
N SER A 4 -13.98 5.15 2.22
CA SER A 4 -13.79 5.94 3.43
C SER A 4 -13.80 5.02 4.65
N SER A 5 -12.72 4.98 5.43
CA SER A 5 -12.71 4.34 6.74
C SER A 5 -12.91 5.42 7.81
N ASN A 6 -13.86 5.20 8.72
CA ASN A 6 -14.22 6.15 9.77
C ASN A 6 -13.81 5.56 11.13
N TYR A 7 -12.87 6.20 11.81
CA TYR A 7 -12.44 5.83 13.16
C TYR A 7 -13.13 6.74 14.18
N ILE A 8 -13.77 6.14 15.20
CA ILE A 8 -14.30 6.86 16.36
C ILE A 8 -13.47 6.41 17.56
N GLU A 9 -12.60 7.29 18.06
CA GLU A 9 -11.98 7.09 19.37
C GLU A 9 -12.79 7.84 20.42
N LEU A 10 -13.26 7.12 21.44
CA LEU A 10 -14.02 7.70 22.54
C LEU A 10 -13.07 7.97 23.72
N ALA A 11 -12.43 9.14 23.73
CA ALA A 11 -11.64 9.61 24.86
C ALA A 11 -12.45 10.62 25.70
N GLY A 12 -12.71 10.30 26.96
CA GLY A 12 -13.21 11.27 27.95
C GLY A 12 -14.59 11.92 27.66
N GLY A 13 -15.47 11.25 26.90
CA GLY A 13 -16.82 11.74 26.62
C GLY A 13 -16.96 12.71 25.44
N ARG A 14 -15.89 12.95 24.68
CA ARG A 14 -15.94 13.61 23.36
C ARG A 14 -15.43 12.63 22.30
N GLY A 15 -16.26 12.28 21.34
CA GLY A 15 -15.84 11.45 20.21
C GLY A 15 -15.09 12.32 19.21
N GLU A 16 -13.80 12.07 19.04
CA GLU A 16 -13.06 12.62 17.90
C GLU A 16 -13.32 11.70 16.70
N TYR A 17 -13.91 12.28 15.65
CA TYR A 17 -14.21 11.60 14.40
C TYR A 17 -13.14 11.93 13.38
N THR A 18 -12.33 10.93 13.03
CA THR A 18 -11.32 11.08 11.96
C THR A 18 -11.77 10.24 10.77
N SER A 19 -12.13 10.91 9.67
CA SER A 19 -12.38 10.26 8.39
C SER A 19 -11.15 10.43 7.51
N ILE A 20 -10.50 9.31 7.18
CA ILE A 20 -9.36 9.30 6.27
C ILE A 20 -9.85 8.72 4.95
N PRO A 21 -9.84 9.50 3.85
CA PRO A 21 -10.21 8.99 2.55
C PRO A 21 -9.13 8.02 2.07
N PHE A 22 -9.46 6.74 1.93
CA PHE A 22 -8.59 5.75 1.32
C PHE A 22 -9.02 5.54 -0.13
N ARG A 23 -8.04 5.49 -1.03
CA ARG A 23 -8.26 4.96 -2.37
C ARG A 23 -7.66 3.57 -2.39
N TYR A 24 -8.52 2.57 -2.54
CA TYR A 24 -8.04 1.23 -2.85
C TYR A 24 -7.47 1.24 -4.26
N VAL A 25 -6.25 0.73 -4.39
CA VAL A 25 -5.50 0.62 -5.63
C VAL A 25 -5.10 -0.85 -5.73
N TRP A 26 -5.37 -1.48 -6.88
CA TRP A 26 -4.96 -2.86 -7.08
C TRP A 26 -3.43 -2.97 -7.08
N PRO A 27 -2.84 -4.09 -6.62
CA PRO A 27 -1.38 -4.22 -6.58
C PRO A 27 -0.70 -3.95 -7.94
N ALA A 28 -1.34 -4.36 -9.04
CA ALA A 28 -0.86 -4.09 -10.40
C ALA A 28 -0.93 -2.59 -10.80
N GLU A 29 -1.97 -1.86 -10.36
CA GLU A 29 -2.06 -0.40 -10.57
C GLU A 29 -0.97 0.32 -9.77
N LEU A 30 -0.69 -0.16 -8.55
CA LEU A 30 0.37 0.37 -7.70
C LEU A 30 1.77 0.09 -8.30
N ASP A 31 1.96 -1.06 -8.94
CA ASP A 31 3.18 -1.38 -9.70
C ASP A 31 3.33 -0.51 -10.94
N LEU A 32 2.24 -0.20 -11.65
CA LEU A 32 2.27 0.74 -12.77
C LEU A 32 2.65 2.14 -12.29
N MET A 33 2.07 2.62 -11.18
CA MET A 33 2.44 3.91 -10.59
C MET A 33 3.92 3.93 -10.17
N ALA A 34 4.43 2.83 -9.60
CA ALA A 34 5.84 2.70 -9.26
C ALA A 34 6.74 2.75 -10.51
N GLN A 35 6.37 2.07 -11.60
CA GLN A 35 7.09 2.11 -12.87
C GLN A 35 7.11 3.51 -13.47
N LEU A 36 5.97 4.23 -13.46
CA LEU A 36 5.90 5.62 -13.91
C LEU A 36 6.74 6.56 -13.05
N ALA A 37 6.94 6.24 -11.77
CA ALA A 37 7.85 6.93 -10.87
C ALA A 37 9.34 6.52 -11.05
N GLY A 38 9.66 5.63 -12.01
CA GLY A 38 11.02 5.15 -12.26
C GLY A 38 11.50 4.11 -11.26
N LEU A 39 10.59 3.40 -10.59
CA LEU A 39 10.88 2.31 -9.67
C LEU A 39 10.50 0.97 -10.31
N ARG A 40 11.21 -0.10 -9.94
CA ARG A 40 10.90 -1.48 -10.35
C ARG A 40 10.56 -2.32 -9.14
N LEU A 41 9.47 -3.09 -9.22
CA LEU A 41 9.12 -4.05 -8.18
C LEU A 41 10.23 -5.11 -8.08
N ARG A 42 10.75 -5.29 -6.87
CA ARG A 42 11.77 -6.29 -6.56
C ARG A 42 11.15 -7.50 -5.90
N GLU A 43 10.39 -7.28 -4.84
CA GLU A 43 9.82 -8.33 -3.99
C GLU A 43 8.41 -7.93 -3.52
N ARG A 44 7.55 -8.93 -3.32
CA ARG A 44 6.22 -8.79 -2.74
C ARG A 44 5.93 -9.93 -1.78
N TRP A 45 5.42 -9.56 -0.61
CA TRP A 45 5.14 -10.46 0.51
C TRP A 45 3.72 -10.23 1.04
N ASP A 46 3.12 -11.25 1.65
CA ASP A 46 1.83 -11.17 2.36
C ASP A 46 1.92 -10.33 3.65
N GLY A 47 3.12 -10.10 4.17
CA GLY A 47 3.33 -9.34 5.39
C GLY A 47 4.79 -9.10 5.70
N TRP A 48 5.04 -8.51 6.87
CA TRP A 48 6.39 -8.21 7.36
C TRP A 48 7.23 -9.44 7.70
N THR A 49 6.56 -10.58 7.92
CA THR A 49 7.10 -11.93 8.08
C THR A 49 7.71 -12.51 6.80
N ARG A 50 7.56 -11.82 5.65
CA ARG A 50 8.02 -12.27 4.33
C ARG A 50 7.38 -13.58 3.87
N GLU A 51 6.13 -13.80 4.25
CA GLU A 51 5.33 -14.91 3.72
C GLU A 51 4.98 -14.67 2.25
N PRO A 52 4.88 -15.73 1.42
CA PRO A 52 4.53 -15.60 0.01
C PRO A 52 3.18 -14.89 -0.17
N PHE A 53 3.13 -13.88 -1.05
CA PHE A 53 1.88 -13.22 -1.41
C PHE A 53 1.04 -14.11 -2.33
N THR A 54 -0.22 -14.36 -1.97
CA THR A 54 -1.16 -15.19 -2.73
C THR A 54 -2.47 -14.44 -2.99
N SER A 55 -3.42 -15.05 -3.71
CA SER A 55 -4.74 -14.45 -3.93
C SER A 55 -5.60 -14.35 -2.65
N GLU A 56 -5.25 -15.08 -1.60
CA GLU A 56 -5.97 -15.07 -0.31
C GLU A 56 -5.42 -14.03 0.67
N SER A 57 -4.28 -13.41 0.31
CA SER A 57 -3.60 -12.38 1.08
C SER A 57 -4.47 -11.14 1.27
N ARG A 58 -4.72 -10.77 2.54
CA ARG A 58 -5.51 -9.58 2.90
C ARG A 58 -4.70 -8.29 2.93
N GLN A 59 -3.38 -8.41 2.90
CA GLN A 59 -2.44 -7.30 2.95
C GLN A 59 -1.20 -7.65 2.12
N HIS A 60 -0.37 -6.66 1.83
CA HIS A 60 0.91 -6.92 1.17
C HIS A 60 1.97 -5.91 1.56
N VAL A 61 3.22 -6.37 1.59
CA VAL A 61 4.41 -5.53 1.63
C VAL A 61 5.06 -5.62 0.26
N SER A 62 5.26 -4.48 -0.40
CA SER A 62 5.91 -4.40 -1.71
C SER A 62 7.18 -3.56 -1.61
N ILE A 63 8.28 -4.10 -2.13
CA ILE A 63 9.59 -3.47 -2.12
C ILE A 63 9.91 -3.09 -3.56
N TRP A 64 9.97 -1.79 -3.84
CA TRP A 64 10.45 -1.28 -5.12
C TRP A 64 11.86 -0.72 -4.96
N GLN A 65 12.65 -0.87 -6.01
CA GLN A 65 14.00 -0.31 -6.09
C GLN A 65 14.11 0.60 -7.31
N LYS A 66 14.86 1.69 -7.17
CA LYS A 66 15.28 2.47 -8.34
C LYS A 66 16.26 1.59 -9.14
N PRO A 67 16.04 1.38 -10.45
CA PRO A 67 17.04 0.74 -11.28
C PRO A 67 18.33 1.55 -11.17
N ALA A 68 19.47 0.89 -10.97
CA ALA A 68 20.75 1.56 -11.13
C ALA A 68 20.76 2.12 -12.56
N GLY A 69 20.75 3.44 -12.70
CA GLY A 69 20.84 4.05 -14.01
C GLY A 69 22.14 3.58 -14.65
N CYS A 70 22.06 2.98 -15.83
CA CYS A 70 23.16 3.13 -16.77
C CYS A 70 23.22 4.63 -17.03
N HIS A 71 24.19 5.30 -16.42
CA HIS A 71 24.66 6.56 -16.96
C HIS A 71 25.22 6.23 -18.35
N GLU A 72 24.46 6.55 -19.38
CA GLU A 72 24.93 6.65 -20.76
C GLU A 72 24.45 7.99 -21.31
#